data_AF-A0A6J0JTJ5-F1
#
_entry.id   AF-A0A6J0JTJ5-F1
#
_cell.length_a   1.000
_cell.length_b   1.000
_cell.length_c   1.000
_cell.angle_alpha   90.00
_cell.angle_beta   90.00
_cell.angle_gamma   90.00
#
_symmetry.space_group_name_H-M   'P 1'
#
loop_
_entity.id
_entity.type
_entity.pdbx_description
1 polymer ?
#
loop_
_entity_poly.entity_id
_entity_poly.type
_entity_poly.pdbx_seq_one_letter_code
_entity_poly.pdbx_strand_id
1 'polypeptide(L)'
;MAKISLLLLVLVLFAFLHAYEAHRIGKFDEGLQKDLQAEAMMEEDLKAKKTSIQGLNSEMKTLSKSEQTLKQLGNDYKKDTDEAPYGKKLKKFSRLVKAKGVLGKKKKSASVIQKILKDLGLNGGRE
;
A
#
# COMPACT_ATOMS: atom_id res chain seq x y z
N MET A 1 37.47 -49.58 36.68
CA MET A 1 37.57 -48.53 35.65
C MET A 1 36.42 -48.58 34.63
N ALA A 2 36.20 -49.68 33.90
CA ALA A 2 35.21 -49.74 32.81
C ALA A 2 33.75 -49.43 33.22
N LYS A 3 33.30 -49.84 34.42
CA LYS A 3 31.91 -49.63 34.88
C LYS A 3 31.56 -48.15 35.12
N ILE A 4 32.51 -47.38 35.65
CA ILE A 4 32.34 -45.93 35.91
C ILE A 4 32.35 -45.18 34.58
N SER A 5 33.22 -45.58 33.65
CA SER A 5 33.25 -45.03 32.29
C SER A 5 31.95 -45.27 31.52
N LEU A 6 31.33 -46.45 31.67
CA LEU A 6 30.06 -46.77 31.04
C LEU A 6 28.92 -45.90 31.60
N LEU A 7 28.88 -45.71 32.93
CA LEU A 7 27.89 -44.85 33.58
C LEU A 7 27.99 -43.40 33.13
N LEU A 8 29.21 -42.87 33.00
CA LEU A 8 29.45 -41.53 32.47
C LEU A 8 29.03 -41.41 30.99
N LEU A 9 29.29 -42.44 30.18
CA LEU A 9 28.84 -42.47 28.78
C LEU A 9 27.31 -42.42 28.67
N VAL A 10 26.60 -43.18 29.50
CA VAL A 10 25.12 -43.19 29.52
C VAL A 10 24.57 -41.83 29.94
N LEU A 11 25.13 -41.21 30.98
CA LEU A 11 24.73 -39.88 31.42
C LEU A 11 24.92 -38.82 30.33
N VAL A 12 26.04 -38.88 29.62
CA VAL A 12 26.32 -37.99 28.48
C VAL A 12 25.31 -38.19 27.36
N LEU A 13 25.01 -39.44 26.99
CA LEU A 13 24.00 -39.74 25.96
C LEU A 13 22.60 -39.24 26.34
N PHE A 14 22.20 -39.38 27.61
CA PHE A 14 20.92 -38.85 28.10
C PHE A 14 20.87 -37.32 28.06
N ALA A 15 21.97 -36.63 28.41
CA ALA A 15 22.04 -35.18 28.33
C ALA A 15 21.97 -34.69 26.87
N PHE A 16 22.64 -35.37 25.94
CA PHE A 16 22.55 -35.07 24.51
C PHE A 16 21.15 -35.31 23.95
N LEU A 17 20.44 -36.37 24.38
CA LEU A 17 19.06 -36.62 23.96
C LEU A 17 18.14 -35.48 24.39
N HIS A 18 18.23 -35.07 25.65
CA HIS A 18 17.42 -33.97 26.20
C HIS A 18 17.71 -32.63 25.50
N ALA A 19 18.99 -32.32 25.27
CA ALA A 19 19.38 -31.10 24.56
C ALA A 19 18.90 -31.11 23.10
N TYR A 20 18.98 -32.27 22.43
CA TYR A 20 18.49 -32.44 21.06
C TYR A 20 16.98 -32.26 20.97
N GLU A 21 16.21 -32.88 21.87
CA GLU A 21 14.74 -32.74 21.90
C GLU A 21 14.31 -31.30 22.20
N ALA A 22 14.89 -30.65 23.21
CA ALA A 22 14.58 -29.26 23.56
C ALA A 22 14.89 -28.29 22.40
N HIS A 23 16.03 -28.48 21.73
CA HIS A 23 16.40 -27.68 20.56
C HIS A 23 15.48 -27.95 19.36
N ARG A 24 15.01 -29.20 19.18
CA ARG A 24 14.09 -29.55 18.10
C ARG A 24 12.70 -28.95 18.32
N ILE A 25 12.21 -28.94 19.57
CA ILE A 25 10.93 -28.33 19.94
C ILE A 25 11.00 -26.80 19.77
N GLY A 26 12.08 -26.16 20.23
CA GLY A 26 12.26 -24.71 20.07
C GLY A 26 12.24 -24.27 18.61
N LYS A 27 12.90 -25.01 17.71
CA LYS A 27 12.88 -24.72 16.26
C LYS A 27 11.49 -24.89 15.63
N PHE A 28 10.70 -25.83 16.14
CA PHE A 28 9.35 -26.07 15.63
C PHE A 28 8.40 -24.95 16.06
N ASP A 29 8.48 -24.53 17.33
CA ASP A 29 7.71 -23.43 17.90
C ASP A 29 8.04 -22.09 17.21
N GLU A 30 9.32 -21.83 16.97
CA GLU A 30 9.79 -20.63 16.27
C GLU A 30 9.37 -20.61 14.78
N GLY A 31 9.32 -21.77 14.13
CA GLY A 31 8.78 -21.91 12.77
C GLY A 31 7.28 -21.64 12.73
N LEU A 32 6.52 -22.24 13.65
CA LEU A 32 5.07 -22.05 13.76
C LEU A 32 4.71 -20.58 14.05
N GLN A 33 5.48 -19.90 14.89
CA GLN A 33 5.27 -18.50 15.23
C GLN A 33 5.53 -17.57 14.02
N LYS A 34 6.54 -17.87 13.20
CA LYS A 34 6.82 -17.14 11.95
C LYS A 34 5.71 -17.35 10.93
N ASP A 35 5.22 -18.58 10.80
CA ASP A 35 4.11 -18.90 9.89
C ASP A 35 2.81 -18.19 10.33
N LEU A 36 2.49 -18.17 11.63
CA LEU A 36 1.36 -17.39 12.17
C LEU A 36 1.48 -15.89 11.89
N GLN A 37 2.68 -15.32 12.07
CA GLN A 37 2.91 -13.90 11.77
C GLN A 37 2.76 -13.61 10.28
N ALA A 38 3.26 -14.49 9.41
CA ALA A 38 3.09 -14.36 7.97
C ALA A 38 1.61 -14.44 7.57
N GLU A 39 0.83 -15.35 8.17
CA GLU A 39 -0.61 -15.48 7.93
C GLU A 39 -1.37 -14.22 8.34
N ALA A 40 -1.09 -13.66 9.52
CA ALA A 40 -1.69 -12.41 9.98
C ALA A 40 -1.35 -11.22 9.06
N MET A 41 -0.10 -11.12 8.59
CA MET A 41 0.32 -10.09 7.63
C MET A 41 -0.39 -10.25 6.27
N MET A 42 -0.58 -11.48 5.80
CA MET A 42 -1.30 -11.77 4.57
C MET A 42 -2.79 -11.41 4.69
N GLU A 43 -3.42 -11.66 5.84
CA GLU A 43 -4.82 -11.30 6.08
C GLU A 43 -5.02 -9.77 6.10
N GLU A 44 -4.11 -9.03 6.74
CA GLU A 44 -4.15 -7.56 6.76
C GLU A 44 -3.98 -6.97 5.35
N ASP A 45 -3.01 -7.49 4.58
CA ASP A 45 -2.78 -7.03 3.20
C ASP A 45 -3.98 -7.39 2.29
N LEU A 46 -4.62 -8.54 2.47
CA LEU A 46 -5.86 -8.90 1.77
C LEU A 46 -6.99 -7.92 2.07
N LYS A 47 -7.16 -7.55 3.33
CA LYS A 47 -8.18 -6.57 3.75
C LYS A 47 -7.89 -5.19 3.17
N ALA A 48 -6.64 -4.75 3.19
CA ALA A 48 -6.21 -3.48 2.59
C ALA A 48 -6.40 -3.45 1.06
N LYS A 49 -6.08 -4.54 0.36
CA LYS A 49 -6.34 -4.66 -1.08
C LYS A 49 -7.83 -4.64 -1.39
N LYS A 50 -8.67 -5.32 -0.57
CA LYS A 50 -10.13 -5.33 -0.76
C LYS A 50 -10.74 -3.93 -0.64
N THR A 51 -10.35 -3.16 0.39
CA THR A 51 -10.83 -1.78 0.55
C THR A 51 -10.31 -0.86 -0.56
N SER A 52 -9.06 -1.05 -1.00
CA SER A 52 -8.48 -0.34 -2.14
C SER A 52 -9.25 -0.59 -3.43
N ILE A 53 -9.55 -1.86 -3.77
CA ILE A 53 -10.34 -2.23 -4.95
C ILE A 53 -11.73 -1.62 -4.91
N GLN A 54 -12.37 -1.61 -3.73
CA GLN A 54 -13.69 -0.99 -3.56
C GLN A 54 -13.63 0.52 -3.79
N GLY A 55 -12.60 1.19 -3.27
CA GLY A 55 -12.33 2.61 -3.54
C GLY A 55 -12.16 2.88 -5.03
N LEU A 56 -11.30 2.10 -5.69
CA LEU A 56 -11.03 2.19 -7.14
C LEU A 56 -12.31 2.03 -7.97
N ASN A 57 -13.16 1.06 -7.61
CA ASN A 57 -14.42 0.82 -8.31
C ASN A 57 -15.39 2.01 -8.15
N SER A 58 -15.42 2.64 -6.97
CA SER A 58 -16.23 3.85 -6.74
C SER A 58 -15.75 5.05 -7.57
N GLU A 59 -14.43 5.21 -7.71
CA GLU A 59 -13.81 6.22 -8.55
C GLU A 59 -14.08 5.94 -10.04
N MET A 60 -13.92 4.69 -10.48
CA MET A 60 -14.21 4.27 -11.85
C MET A 60 -15.67 4.53 -12.22
N LYS A 61 -16.63 4.22 -11.35
CA LYS A 61 -18.06 4.54 -11.56
C LYS A 61 -18.29 6.05 -11.70
N THR A 62 -17.58 6.85 -10.90
CA THR A 62 -17.67 8.31 -10.98
C THR A 62 -17.09 8.83 -12.29
N LEU A 63 -15.93 8.32 -12.69
CA LEU A 63 -15.27 8.67 -13.96
C LEU A 63 -16.13 8.28 -15.16
N SER A 64 -16.71 7.08 -15.16
CA SER A 64 -17.62 6.62 -16.21
C SER A 64 -18.85 7.53 -16.38
N LYS A 65 -19.48 7.96 -15.27
CA LYS A 65 -20.57 8.95 -15.31
C LYS A 65 -20.10 10.29 -15.89
N SER A 66 -18.90 10.73 -15.53
CA SER A 66 -18.34 11.99 -16.05
C SER A 66 -18.04 11.91 -17.54
N GLU A 67 -17.54 10.77 -18.03
CA GLU A 67 -17.29 10.50 -19.44
C GLU A 67 -18.61 10.51 -20.24
N GLN A 68 -19.65 9.84 -19.73
CA GLN A 68 -20.97 9.86 -20.36
C GLN A 68 -21.55 11.28 -20.44
N THR A 69 -21.40 12.06 -19.37
CA THR A 69 -21.85 13.46 -19.33
C THR A 69 -21.07 14.33 -20.33
N LEU A 70 -19.75 14.12 -20.46
CA LEU A 70 -18.90 14.81 -21.44
C LEU A 70 -19.26 14.43 -22.88
N LYS A 71 -19.53 13.14 -23.15
CA LYS A 71 -20.00 12.69 -24.47
C LYS A 71 -21.34 13.33 -24.83
N GLN A 72 -22.28 13.39 -23.89
CA GLN A 72 -23.55 14.07 -24.10
C GLN A 72 -23.34 15.57 -24.37
N LEU A 73 -22.52 16.24 -23.57
CA LEU A 73 -22.19 17.65 -23.77
C LEU A 73 -21.58 17.92 -25.15
N GLY A 74 -20.67 17.05 -25.61
CA GLY A 74 -20.05 17.15 -26.93
C GLY A 74 -21.01 16.86 -28.07
N ASN A 75 -21.93 15.89 -27.91
CA ASN A 75 -22.95 15.59 -28.90
C ASN A 75 -23.97 16.71 -29.04
N ASP A 76 -24.38 17.32 -27.93
CA ASP A 76 -25.34 18.40 -27.95
C ASP A 76 -24.72 19.71 -28.49
N TYR A 77 -23.42 19.97 -28.21
CA TYR A 77 -22.67 21.07 -28.81
C TYR A 77 -22.61 20.96 -30.34
N LYS A 78 -22.45 19.74 -30.88
CA LYS A 78 -22.46 19.48 -32.32
C LYS A 78 -23.83 19.65 -32.99
N LYS A 79 -24.91 19.87 -32.22
CA LYS A 79 -26.30 19.90 -32.72
C LYS A 79 -26.96 21.29 -32.65
N ASP A 80 -26.19 22.39 -32.65
CA ASP A 80 -26.69 23.77 -32.72
C ASP A 80 -27.81 24.11 -31.72
N THR A 81 -27.64 23.68 -30.47
CA THR A 81 -28.51 24.13 -29.38
C THR A 81 -27.82 25.28 -28.64
N ASP A 82 -28.49 26.44 -28.57
CA ASP A 82 -28.10 27.66 -27.85
C ASP A 82 -27.04 27.45 -26.76
N GLU A 83 -25.90 28.16 -26.85
CA GLU A 83 -24.70 27.95 -26.03
C GLU A 83 -24.90 28.34 -24.55
N ALA A 84 -25.92 29.15 -24.25
CA ALA A 84 -26.18 29.69 -22.91
C ALA A 84 -26.36 28.61 -21.81
N PRO A 85 -27.13 27.53 -22.01
CA PRO A 85 -27.21 26.41 -21.06
C PRO A 85 -25.88 25.63 -20.88
N TYR A 86 -24.99 25.59 -21.89
CA TYR A 86 -23.69 24.90 -21.82
C TYR A 86 -22.72 25.60 -20.88
N GLY A 87 -22.61 26.93 -21.00
CA GLY A 87 -21.78 27.74 -20.12
C GLY A 87 -22.15 27.54 -18.64
N LYS A 88 -23.44 27.41 -18.33
CA LYS A 88 -23.92 27.13 -16.97
C LYS A 88 -23.55 25.73 -16.47
N LYS A 89 -23.69 24.70 -17.31
CA LYS A 89 -23.30 23.31 -16.97
C LYS A 89 -21.78 23.19 -16.77
N LEU A 90 -20.98 23.77 -17.67
CA LEU A 90 -19.52 23.73 -17.60
C LEU A 90 -18.98 24.48 -16.37
N LYS A 91 -19.57 25.63 -16.03
CA LYS A 91 -19.23 26.40 -14.82
C LYS A 91 -19.56 25.65 -13.53
N LYS A 92 -20.67 24.89 -13.50
CA LYS A 92 -20.99 24.00 -12.37
C LYS A 92 -20.01 22.84 -12.26
N PHE A 93 -19.65 22.22 -13.39
CA PHE A 93 -18.67 21.14 -13.42
C PHE A 93 -17.29 21.61 -12.93
N SER A 94 -16.79 22.75 -13.40
CA SER A 94 -15.48 23.26 -12.96
C SER A 94 -15.45 23.62 -11.47
N ARG A 95 -16.56 24.12 -10.93
CA ARG A 95 -16.71 24.34 -9.47
C ARG A 95 -16.69 23.01 -8.71
N LEU A 96 -17.36 21.99 -9.20
CA LEU A 96 -17.35 20.65 -8.59
C LEU A 96 -15.93 20.05 -8.58
N VAL A 97 -15.22 20.14 -9.71
CA VAL A 97 -13.83 19.67 -9.84
C VAL A 97 -12.87 20.43 -8.91
N LYS A 98 -13.05 21.76 -8.78
CA LYS A 98 -12.26 22.59 -7.83
C LYS A 98 -12.60 22.28 -6.36
N ALA A 99 -13.88 22.11 -6.02
CA ALA A 99 -14.33 21.77 -4.67
C ALA A 99 -13.85 20.38 -4.25
N LYS A 100 -13.77 19.44 -5.20
CA LYS A 100 -13.26 18.08 -4.98
C LYS A 100 -11.73 18.02 -4.93
N GLY A 101 -11.03 19.16 -4.99
CA GLY A 101 -9.56 19.24 -4.84
C GLY A 101 -8.75 18.62 -5.97
N VAL A 102 -9.39 18.17 -7.07
CA VAL A 102 -8.74 17.50 -8.21
C VAL A 102 -7.79 18.47 -8.95
N LEU A 103 -8.19 19.74 -9.05
CA LEU A 103 -7.30 20.82 -9.43
C LEU A 103 -6.65 21.38 -8.16
N GLY A 104 -5.78 20.57 -7.56
CA GLY A 104 -4.94 20.99 -6.47
C GLY A 104 -4.34 22.35 -6.78
N LYS A 105 -4.44 23.28 -5.82
CA LYS A 105 -3.71 24.55 -5.82
C LYS A 105 -2.33 24.27 -6.40
N LYS A 106 -1.88 25.08 -7.37
CA LYS A 106 -0.51 25.06 -7.91
C LYS A 106 0.50 25.24 -6.75
N LYS A 107 0.69 24.21 -5.92
CA LYS A 107 1.86 24.06 -5.09
C LYS A 107 2.94 23.80 -6.12
N LYS A 108 3.81 24.79 -6.31
CA LYS A 108 5.04 24.62 -7.08
C LYS A 108 5.64 23.32 -6.58
N SER A 109 5.55 22.25 -7.38
CA SER A 109 6.20 21.00 -7.07
C SER A 109 7.66 21.38 -6.86
N ALA A 110 8.17 21.20 -5.64
CA ALA A 110 9.60 21.29 -5.42
C ALA A 110 10.22 20.41 -6.50
N SER A 111 11.03 21.01 -7.37
CA SER A 111 11.58 20.34 -8.54
C SER A 111 12.19 19.03 -8.07
N VAL A 112 11.97 17.94 -8.80
CA VAL A 112 12.57 16.62 -8.47
C VAL A 112 14.08 16.78 -8.21
N ILE A 113 14.71 17.73 -8.90
CA ILE A 113 16.09 18.16 -8.70
C ILE A 113 16.33 18.72 -7.28
N GLN A 114 15.47 19.60 -6.77
CA GLN A 114 15.58 20.10 -5.37
C GLN A 114 15.42 18.98 -4.34
N LYS A 115 14.58 17.97 -4.62
CA LYS A 115 14.41 16.83 -3.72
C LYS A 115 15.65 15.93 -3.73
N ILE A 116 16.18 15.62 -4.91
CA ILE A 116 17.43 14.86 -5.08
C ILE A 116 18.62 15.58 -4.44
N LEU A 117 18.75 16.90 -4.65
CA LEU A 117 19.82 17.71 -4.05
C LEU A 117 19.73 17.74 -2.51
N LYS A 118 18.52 17.74 -1.95
CA LYS A 118 18.29 17.63 -0.51
C LYS A 118 18.66 16.26 0.02
N ASP A 119 18.25 15.20 -0.66
CA ASP A 119 18.51 13.80 -0.25
C ASP A 119 20.00 13.46 -0.33
N LEU A 120 20.75 14.11 -1.23
CA LEU A 120 22.21 13.94 -1.35
C LEU A 120 23.02 14.85 -0.41
N GLY A 121 22.39 15.68 0.42
CA GLY A 121 23.08 16.64 1.29
C GLY A 121 23.84 17.73 0.53
N LEU A 122 23.62 17.84 -0.78
CA LEU A 122 24.27 18.80 -1.69
C LEU A 122 23.53 20.14 -1.76
N ASN A 123 22.52 20.34 -0.91
CA ASN A 123 21.83 21.62 -0.76
C ASN A 123 22.70 22.60 0.05
N GLY A 124 23.89 22.90 -0.49
CA GLY A 124 24.84 23.84 0.08
C GLY A 124 24.30 25.26 0.02
N GLY A 125 24.10 25.85 1.20
CA GLY A 125 24.42 27.25 1.46
C GLY A 125 23.35 28.29 1.13
N ARG A 126 22.53 28.59 2.14
CA ARG A 126 22.28 29.95 2.65
C ARG A 126 21.61 29.79 4.02
N GLU A 127 22.41 29.51 5.03
CA GLU A 127 23.00 30.53 5.93
C GLU A 127 24.40 30.05 6.37
#